data_AF-A0A147B7P4-F1
#
_entry.id   AF-A0A147B7P4-F1
#
_cell.length_a   1.000
_cell.length_b   1.000
_cell.length_c   1.000
_cell.angle_alpha   90.00
_cell.angle_beta   90.00
_cell.angle_gamma   90.00
#
_symmetry.space_group_name_H-M   'P 1'
#
loop_
_entity.id
_entity.type
_entity.pdbx_description
1 polymer ?
#
loop_
_entity_poly.entity_id
_entity_poly.type
_entity_poly.pdbx_seq_one_letter_code
_entity_poly.pdbx_strand_id
1 'polypeptide(L)'
;NKLVVGMFGAVAGAASVFGNTPIDVVKTRMQGLDAHKYKHTFDCIYKIAKHEGFPAFYKGTIPRLSRVCLDVAITFMIYDSFMDLFNKFWKTD
;
A
#
# COMPACT_ATOMS: atom_id res chain seq x y z
N ASN A 1 19.61 4.20 -19.16
CA ASN A 1 19.13 2.82 -19.40
C ASN A 1 17.78 2.65 -18.70
N LYS A 2 16.65 2.71 -19.43
CA LYS A 2 15.30 2.84 -18.83
C LYS A 2 14.92 1.64 -17.96
N LEU A 3 15.41 0.44 -18.29
CA LEU A 3 15.22 -0.78 -17.48
C LEU A 3 15.88 -0.69 -16.11
N VAL A 4 17.10 -0.15 -16.04
CA VAL A 4 17.84 0.01 -14.77
C VAL A 4 17.10 0.99 -13.84
N VAL A 5 16.60 2.10 -14.39
CA VAL A 5 15.79 3.07 -13.64
C VAL A 5 14.48 2.43 -13.15
N GLY A 6 13.82 1.62 -14.01
CA GLY A 6 12.64 0.85 -13.63
C GLY A 6 12.91 -0.15 -12.49
N MET A 7 14.04 -0.85 -12.53
CA MET A 7 14.44 -1.78 -11.46
C MET A 7 14.72 -1.06 -10.14
N PHE A 8 15.46 0.05 -10.16
CA PHE A 8 15.70 0.85 -8.96
C PHE A 8 14.39 1.41 -8.39
N GLY A 9 13.47 1.87 -9.23
CA GLY A 9 12.15 2.32 -8.82
C GLY A 9 11.32 1.20 -8.19
N ALA A 10 11.33 0.00 -8.78
CA ALA A 10 10.62 -1.16 -8.25
C ALA A 10 11.20 -1.62 -6.89
N VAL A 11 12.52 -1.66 -6.75
CA VAL A 11 13.19 -2.02 -5.49
C VAL A 11 12.94 -0.98 -4.40
N ALA A 12 13.02 0.31 -4.75
CA ALA A 12 12.72 1.40 -3.81
C ALA A 12 11.24 1.35 -3.35
N GLY A 13 10.31 1.10 -4.30
CA GLY A 13 8.89 0.94 -3.99
C GLY A 13 8.62 -0.26 -3.09
N ALA A 14 9.22 -1.41 -3.39
CA ALA A 14 9.13 -2.60 -2.55
C ALA A 14 9.66 -2.33 -1.13
N ALA A 15 10.87 -1.77 -1.02
CA ALA A 15 11.48 -1.44 0.26
C ALA A 15 10.62 -0.47 1.09
N SER A 16 10.04 0.54 0.45
CA SER A 16 9.10 1.47 1.10
C SER A 16 7.86 0.75 1.62
N VAL A 17 7.25 -0.14 0.83
CA VAL A 17 6.07 -0.90 1.25
C VAL A 17 6.42 -1.84 2.40
N PHE A 18 7.54 -2.56 2.33
CA PHE A 18 7.99 -3.43 3.41
C PHE A 18 8.24 -2.66 4.71
N GLY A 19 8.83 -1.46 4.65
CA GLY A 19 9.03 -0.60 5.82
C GLY A 19 7.72 -0.07 6.43
N ASN A 20 6.73 0.28 5.59
CA ASN A 20 5.48 0.88 6.05
C ASN A 20 4.44 -0.15 6.52
N THR A 21 4.49 -1.37 5.96
CA THR A 21 3.57 -2.46 6.29
C THR A 21 3.46 -2.76 7.80
N PRO A 22 4.53 -2.96 8.58
CA PRO A 22 4.42 -3.28 10.00
C PRO A 22 3.68 -2.20 10.79
N ILE A 23 3.94 -0.93 10.49
CA ILE A 23 3.27 0.21 11.14
C ILE A 23 1.77 0.22 10.78
N ASP A 24 1.44 -0.01 9.52
CA ASP A 24 0.06 -0.03 9.05
C ASP A 24 -0.72 -1.23 9.61
N VAL A 25 -0.09 -2.39 9.80
CA VAL A 25 -0.71 -3.56 10.45
C VAL A 25 -1.01 -3.25 11.92
N VAL A 26 -0.08 -2.65 12.65
CA VAL A 26 -0.32 -2.22 14.04
C VAL A 26 -1.47 -1.21 14.09
N LYS A 27 -1.48 -0.22 13.20
CA LYS A 27 -2.53 0.79 13.14
C LYS A 27 -3.91 0.19 12.85
N THR A 28 -4.01 -0.68 11.86
CA THR A 28 -5.28 -1.35 11.51
C THR A 28 -5.79 -2.28 12.59
N ARG A 29 -4.90 -2.96 13.33
CA ARG A 29 -5.29 -3.78 14.50
C ARG A 29 -5.76 -2.92 15.68
N MET A 30 -5.12 -1.77 15.92
CA MET A 30 -5.55 -0.82 16.97
C MET A 30 -6.83 -0.07 16.61
N GLN A 31 -7.12 0.15 15.32
CA GLN A 31 -8.36 0.80 14.86
C GLN A 31 -9.48 -0.21 14.54
N GLY A 32 -9.18 -1.51 14.61
CA GLY A 32 -10.12 -2.58 14.30
C GLY A 32 -11.01 -2.98 15.48
N LEU A 33 -11.80 -4.03 15.27
CA LEU A 33 -12.75 -4.57 16.26
C LEU A 33 -12.07 -5.02 17.56
N ASP A 34 -10.81 -5.45 17.48
CA ASP A 34 -10.00 -5.92 18.60
C ASP A 34 -9.22 -4.80 19.32
N ALA A 35 -9.51 -3.52 19.05
CA ALA A 35 -8.84 -2.38 19.66
C ALA A 35 -8.78 -2.46 21.20
N HIS A 36 -9.86 -2.94 21.83
CA HIS A 36 -9.99 -3.10 23.28
C HIS A 36 -8.95 -4.05 23.92
N LYS A 37 -8.30 -4.92 23.12
CA LYS A 37 -7.26 -5.84 23.60
C LYS A 37 -5.91 -5.17 23.78
N TYR A 38 -5.74 -3.93 23.29
CA TYR A 38 -4.48 -3.20 23.29
C TYR A 38 -4.59 -1.92 24.10
N LYS A 39 -3.75 -1.77 25.14
CA LYS A 39 -3.73 -0.54 25.95
C LYS A 39 -3.03 0.61 25.24
N HIS A 40 -1.91 0.31 24.58
CA HIS A 40 -1.06 1.27 23.87
C HIS A 40 -0.42 0.60 22.64
N THR A 41 0.11 1.40 21.72
CA THR A 41 0.77 0.91 20.48
C THR A 41 1.91 -0.07 20.76
N PHE A 42 2.74 0.20 21.78
CA PHE A 42 3.83 -0.70 22.17
C PHE A 42 3.33 -2.05 22.72
N ASP A 43 2.21 -2.07 23.44
CA ASP A 43 1.59 -3.31 23.92
C ASP A 43 1.04 -4.14 22.75
N CYS A 44 0.50 -3.48 21.72
CA CYS A 44 0.08 -4.13 20.47
C CYS A 44 1.26 -4.77 19.75
N ILE A 45 2.36 -4.04 19.55
CA ILE A 45 3.58 -4.56 18.90
C ILE A 45 4.14 -5.75 19.67
N TYR A 46 4.26 -5.63 21.01
CA TYR A 46 4.79 -6.70 21.85
C TYR A 46 3.91 -7.96 21.81
N LYS A 47 2.58 -7.80 21.90
CA LYS A 47 1.63 -8.92 21.80
C LYS A 47 1.67 -9.59 20.43
N ILE A 48 1.71 -8.83 19.34
CA ILE A 48 1.81 -9.39 17.98
C ILE A 48 3.12 -10.18 17.86
N ALA A 49 4.25 -9.59 18.27
CA ALA A 49 5.55 -10.25 18.20
C ALA A 49 5.63 -11.53 19.05
N LYS A 50 5.00 -11.54 20.23
CA LYS A 50 5.03 -12.67 21.17
C LYS A 50 4.02 -13.77 20.84
N HIS A 51 2.82 -13.42 20.39
CA HIS A 51 1.73 -14.38 20.17
C HIS A 51 1.59 -14.85 18.72
N GLU A 52 1.80 -13.96 17.74
CA GLU A 52 1.67 -14.30 16.31
C GLU A 52 3.02 -14.38 15.58
N GLY A 53 4.09 -13.79 16.15
CA GLY A 53 5.45 -13.78 15.61
C GLY A 53 5.72 -12.67 14.58
N PHE A 54 6.99 -12.52 14.18
CA PHE A 54 7.42 -11.55 13.17
C PHE A 54 6.69 -11.61 11.80
N PRO A 55 6.31 -12.78 11.24
CA PRO A 55 5.58 -12.80 9.97
C PRO A 55 4.15 -12.23 10.06
N ALA A 56 3.60 -12.10 11.27
CA ALA A 56 2.27 -11.52 11.46
C ALA A 56 2.20 -10.03 11.08
N PHE A 57 3.31 -9.31 11.17
CA PHE A 57 3.41 -7.91 10.71
C PHE A 57 3.30 -7.77 9.18
N TYR A 58 3.44 -8.86 8.44
CA TYR A 58 3.28 -8.90 6.99
C TYR A 58 2.04 -9.70 6.54
N LYS A 59 1.23 -10.19 7.48
CA LYS A 59 -0.07 -10.80 7.15
C LYS A 59 -1.01 -9.73 6.61
N GLY A 60 -1.41 -9.88 5.35
CA GLY A 60 -2.29 -8.93 4.66
C GLY A 60 -1.58 -7.96 3.71
N THR A 61 -0.24 -8.00 3.61
CA THR A 61 0.50 -7.17 2.65
C THR A 61 0.13 -7.46 1.21
N ILE A 62 -0.06 -8.74 0.85
CA ILE A 62 -0.42 -9.16 -0.51
C ILE A 62 -1.78 -8.57 -0.94
N PRO A 63 -2.90 -8.81 -0.23
CA PRO A 63 -4.19 -8.24 -0.63
C PRO A 63 -4.18 -6.70 -0.60
N ARG A 64 -3.43 -6.08 0.32
CA ARG A 64 -3.27 -4.62 0.34
C ARG A 64 -2.53 -4.11 -0.90
N LEU A 65 -1.41 -4.75 -1.26
CA LEU A 65 -0.63 -4.39 -2.43
C LEU A 65 -1.47 -4.56 -3.69
N SER A 66 -2.21 -5.67 -3.83
CA SER A 66 -3.14 -5.88 -4.93
C SER A 66 -4.19 -4.77 -5.01
N ARG A 67 -4.79 -4.38 -3.88
CA ARG A 67 -5.75 -3.26 -3.85
C ARG A 67 -5.13 -1.97 -4.35
N VAL A 68 -3.92 -1.61 -3.87
CA VAL A 68 -3.23 -0.37 -4.28
C VAL A 68 -2.86 -0.41 -5.75
N CYS A 69 -2.33 -1.53 -6.25
CA CYS A 69 -2.01 -1.68 -7.67
C CYS A 69 -3.25 -1.53 -8.56
N LEU A 70 -4.38 -2.12 -8.16
CA LEU A 70 -5.65 -1.98 -8.89
C LEU A 70 -6.17 -0.54 -8.85
N ASP A 71 -6.12 0.11 -7.70
CA ASP A 71 -6.55 1.50 -7.51
C ASP A 71 -5.76 2.46 -8.40
N VAL A 72 -4.43 2.30 -8.45
CA VAL A 72 -3.55 3.09 -9.32
C VAL A 72 -3.82 2.79 -10.80
N ALA A 73 -3.97 1.52 -11.17
CA ALA A 73 -4.23 1.12 -12.55
C ALA A 73 -5.56 1.70 -13.08
N ILE A 74 -6.63 1.62 -12.29
CA ILE A 74 -7.94 2.18 -12.65
C ILE A 74 -7.85 3.69 -12.77
N THR A 75 -7.17 4.37 -11.83
CA THR A 75 -6.99 5.82 -11.87
C THR A 75 -6.28 6.28 -13.14
N PHE A 76 -5.19 5.59 -13.53
CA PHE A 76 -4.48 5.90 -14.78
C PHE A 76 -5.36 5.64 -16.01
N MET A 77 -6.10 4.54 -16.04
CA MET A 77 -7.01 4.22 -17.16
C MET A 77 -8.10 5.28 -17.33
N ILE A 78 -8.70 5.74 -16.22
CA ILE A 78 -9.71 6.81 -16.24
C ILE A 78 -9.05 8.11 -16.71
N TYR A 79 -7.88 8.47 -16.17
CA TYR A 79 -7.16 9.68 -16.55
C TYR A 79 -6.85 9.72 -18.06
N ASP A 80 -6.31 8.64 -18.61
CA ASP A 80 -6.01 8.54 -20.05
C ASP A 80 -7.29 8.66 -20.88
N SER A 81 -8.36 7.96 -20.47
CA SER A 81 -9.66 8.04 -21.16
C SER A 81 -10.25 9.45 -21.15
N PHE A 82 -10.11 10.17 -20.03
CA PHE A 82 -10.55 11.56 -19.91
C PHE A 82 -9.67 12.51 -20.73
N MET A 83 -8.35 12.31 -20.76
CA MET A 83 -7.45 13.12 -21.57
C MET A 83 -7.67 12.89 -23.06
N ASP A 84 -7.91 11.66 -23.50
CA ASP A 84 -8.25 11.36 -24.89
C ASP A 84 -9.58 12.02 -25.31
N LEU A 85 -10.58 11.97 -24.43
CA LEU A 85 -11.86 12.65 -24.65
C LEU A 85 -11.67 14.18 -24.71
N PHE A 86 -10.89 14.73 -23.79
CA PHE A 86 -10.60 16.16 -23.72
C PHE A 86 -9.83 16.65 -24.95
N ASN A 87 -8.80 15.93 -25.39
CA ASN A 87 -8.04 16.23 -26.61
C ASN A 87 -8.90 16.17 -27.87
N LYS A 88 -9.92 15.31 -27.89
CA LYS A 88 -10.88 15.22 -28.99
C LYS A 88 -11.86 16.39 -29.02
N PHE A 89 -12.23 16.92 -27.86
CA PHE A 89 -13.15 18.07 -27.71
C PHE A 89 -12.45 19.43 -27.82
N TRP A 90 -11.23 19.54 -27.28
CA TRP A 90 -10.45 20.78 -27.24
C TRP A 90 -9.31 20.75 -28.27
N LYS A 91 -9.66 20.50 -29.53
CA LYS A 91 -8.74 20.74 -30.64
C LYS A 91 -8.51 22.25 -30.73
N THR A 92 -7.46 22.75 -30.07
CA THR A 92 -6.87 24.04 -30.46
C THR A 92 -6.19 23.75 -31.79
N ASP A 93 -6.55 24.51 -32.82
CA ASP A 93 -6.14 24.35 -34.23
C ASP A 93 -4.67 23.95 -34.45
#